data_AF-A0A936D4U2-F1
#
_entry.id   AF-A0A936D4U2-F1
#
_cell.length_a   1.000
_cell.length_b   1.000
_cell.length_c   1.000
_cell.angle_alpha   90.00
_cell.angle_beta   90.00
_cell.angle_gamma   90.00
#
_symmetry.space_group_name_H-M   'P 1'
#
loop_
_entity.id
_entity.type
_entity.pdbx_description
1 polymer ?
#
loop_
_entity_poly.entity_id
_entity_poly.type
_entity_poly.pdbx_seq_one_letter_code
_entity_poly.pdbx_strand_id
1 'polypeptide(L)'
;MAETKKEFSLDALRTDGWFERIGEGIGSFHALCEIVGERFLAFSIIVGARITALTVDRRSPDQTLVDFVVGGAEAEGDLEPQRLTLADFRRRLVGALLVEEERRSSLPERETDVEAIQLFIGVRYLLLAPLYGYSLKTLTLAGGVAELTVSHDGDEIVFEVDAFRAKVRAQVREELDRVATGSRSAIDLSKVADAEAAASRGEWPKVVAILGTWPAPLAIFLRTPEGQMLAPEARSIIAKGLGLLGSACVHLGELEQAEEVFRIGIQYAQEGIAAADLFRRLGEALLVSDRPGEAIGPLRRAIAFGGRHDEVMPPLARAFLRRGRYVAAFSCLRDALAAGVPEKDLADEIRTVEQKLGPPLTAWKARLIS
;
A
#
# COMPACT_ATOMS: atom_id res chain seq x y z
N MET A 1 38.11 -6.19 -45.50
CA MET A 1 38.54 -4.94 -44.84
C MET A 1 38.33 -5.16 -43.37
N ALA A 2 39.38 -5.11 -42.55
CA ALA A 2 39.25 -5.26 -41.10
C ALA A 2 38.46 -4.06 -40.57
N GLU A 3 37.33 -4.31 -39.92
CA GLU A 3 36.57 -3.26 -39.25
C GLU A 3 37.45 -2.64 -38.18
N THR A 4 37.73 -1.35 -38.32
CA THR A 4 38.60 -0.60 -37.41
C THR A 4 37.87 -0.43 -36.08
N LYS A 5 38.13 -1.33 -35.12
CA LYS A 5 37.68 -1.19 -33.73
C LYS A 5 38.34 0.06 -33.15
N LYS A 6 37.53 1.04 -32.74
CA LYS A 6 37.98 2.21 -31.97
C LYS A 6 37.56 2.03 -30.51
N GLU A 7 38.46 2.32 -29.59
CA GLU A 7 38.22 2.21 -28.15
C GLU A 7 38.55 3.55 -27.50
N PHE A 8 37.69 4.01 -26.59
CA PHE A 8 37.77 5.30 -25.92
C PHE A 8 37.72 5.06 -24.42
N SER A 9 38.74 5.52 -23.68
CA SER A 9 38.71 5.49 -22.20
C SER A 9 37.73 6.54 -21.67
N LEU A 10 36.92 6.15 -20.68
CA LEU A 10 35.95 7.00 -20.03
C LEU A 10 36.43 7.53 -18.68
N ASP A 11 37.70 7.32 -18.31
CA ASP A 11 38.22 7.76 -17.00
C ASP A 11 38.09 9.26 -16.78
N ALA A 12 38.32 10.08 -17.83
CA ALA A 12 38.14 11.53 -17.78
C ALA A 12 36.66 11.96 -17.63
N LEU A 13 35.72 11.04 -17.89
CA LEU A 13 34.28 11.24 -17.89
C LEU A 13 33.60 10.61 -16.68
N ARG A 14 34.37 9.99 -15.78
CA ARG A 14 33.81 9.34 -14.60
C ARG A 14 33.21 10.36 -13.65
N THR A 15 31.95 10.14 -13.34
CA THR A 15 31.12 10.92 -12.44
C THR A 15 30.99 10.23 -11.08
N ASP A 16 31.76 9.18 -10.80
CA ASP A 16 31.67 8.46 -9.53
C ASP A 16 31.78 9.43 -8.32
N GLY A 17 30.91 9.23 -7.32
CA GLY A 17 30.88 10.07 -6.13
C GLY A 17 30.47 11.54 -6.37
N TRP A 18 29.86 11.87 -7.52
CA TRP A 18 29.48 13.26 -7.82
C TRP A 18 28.41 13.79 -6.85
N PHE A 19 27.48 12.93 -6.44
CA PHE A 19 26.34 13.33 -5.63
C PHE A 19 26.76 13.65 -4.19
N GLU A 20 27.66 12.84 -3.63
CA GLU A 20 28.27 13.03 -2.32
C GLU A 20 29.11 14.32 -2.28
N ARG A 21 29.90 14.57 -3.33
CA ARG A 21 30.70 15.81 -3.47
C ARG A 21 29.84 17.07 -3.50
N ILE A 22 28.67 17.03 -4.15
CA ILE A 22 27.73 18.15 -4.11
C ILE A 22 27.14 18.31 -2.70
N GLY A 23 26.90 17.21 -2.01
CA GLY A 23 26.39 17.20 -0.64
C GLY A 23 27.29 17.91 0.36
N GLU A 24 28.62 17.86 0.19
CA GLU A 24 29.58 18.56 1.06
C GLU A 24 29.39 20.08 1.07
N GLY A 25 28.86 20.66 -0.02
CA GLY A 25 28.60 22.09 -0.15
C GLY A 25 27.24 22.57 0.37
N ILE A 26 26.35 21.66 0.78
CA ILE A 26 24.95 21.98 1.12
C ILE A 26 24.73 21.74 2.62
N GLY A 27 24.61 22.81 3.42
CA GLY A 27 24.51 22.72 4.88
C GLY A 27 23.32 21.92 5.44
N SER A 28 22.27 21.68 4.64
CA SER A 28 21.11 20.85 5.01
C SER A 28 20.91 19.64 4.10
N PHE A 29 21.98 19.16 3.46
CA PHE A 29 21.91 18.07 2.48
C PHE A 29 21.24 16.80 3.02
N HIS A 30 21.65 16.37 4.21
CA HIS A 30 21.12 15.15 4.82
C HIS A 30 19.61 15.25 5.08
N ALA A 31 19.13 16.38 5.60
CA ALA A 31 17.70 16.61 5.82
C ALA A 31 16.91 16.63 4.50
N LEU A 32 17.47 17.20 3.43
CA LEU A 32 16.86 17.16 2.10
C LEU A 32 16.78 15.72 1.56
N CYS A 33 17.84 14.93 1.72
CA CYS A 33 17.85 13.51 1.35
C CYS A 33 16.81 12.71 2.13
N GLU A 34 16.65 12.96 3.44
CA GLU A 34 15.63 12.29 4.26
C GLU A 34 14.20 12.63 3.84
N ILE A 35 13.92 13.89 3.52
CA ILE A 35 12.57 14.35 3.16
C ILE A 35 12.23 13.94 1.72
N VAL A 36 13.10 14.28 0.77
CA VAL A 36 12.83 14.13 -0.67
C VAL A 36 13.16 12.71 -1.16
N GLY A 37 14.11 12.04 -0.50
CA GLY A 37 14.72 10.80 -0.96
C GLY A 37 15.98 11.09 -1.74
N GLU A 38 17.07 10.41 -1.38
CA GLU A 38 18.42 10.58 -1.94
C GLU A 38 18.42 10.58 -3.48
N ARG A 39 17.82 9.56 -4.09
CA ARG A 39 17.73 9.43 -5.55
C ARG A 39 16.91 10.53 -6.21
N PHE A 40 15.83 11.00 -5.58
CA PHE A 40 15.00 12.06 -6.12
C PHE A 40 15.66 13.43 -6.02
N LEU A 41 16.47 13.66 -4.98
CA LEU A 41 17.32 14.85 -4.91
C LEU A 41 18.39 14.82 -6.02
N ALA A 42 19.01 13.66 -6.28
CA ALA A 42 19.93 13.52 -7.40
C ALA A 42 19.22 13.77 -8.75
N PHE A 43 18.02 13.23 -8.94
CA PHE A 43 17.20 13.47 -10.14
C PHE A 43 16.87 14.95 -10.33
N SER A 44 16.60 15.68 -9.25
CA SER A 44 16.33 17.12 -9.35
C SER A 44 17.55 17.88 -9.86
N ILE A 45 18.75 17.52 -9.42
CA ILE A 45 20.01 18.12 -9.90
C ILE A 45 20.22 17.81 -11.38
N ILE A 46 20.02 16.55 -11.81
CA ILE A 46 20.20 16.13 -13.21
C ILE A 46 19.23 16.85 -14.15
N VAL A 47 17.98 17.05 -13.71
CA VAL A 47 16.95 17.77 -14.48
C VAL A 47 17.14 19.30 -14.42
N GLY A 48 18.00 19.80 -13.53
CA GLY A 48 18.16 21.24 -13.30
C GLY A 48 17.01 21.87 -12.50
N ALA A 49 16.29 21.06 -11.71
CA ALA A 49 15.29 21.50 -10.76
C ALA A 49 15.93 21.79 -9.39
N ARG A 50 16.03 23.08 -9.05
CA ARG A 50 16.62 23.56 -7.79
C ARG A 50 15.52 23.78 -6.76
N ILE A 51 15.54 23.01 -5.69
CA ILE A 51 14.60 23.14 -4.57
C ILE A 51 14.97 24.40 -3.77
N THR A 52 14.01 25.30 -3.60
CA THR A 52 14.19 26.57 -2.88
C THR A 52 13.59 26.52 -1.48
N ALA A 53 12.49 25.78 -1.29
CA ALA A 53 11.89 25.57 0.02
C ALA A 53 11.10 24.24 0.11
N LEU A 54 10.93 23.75 1.35
CA LEU A 54 10.11 22.59 1.66
C LEU A 54 9.17 22.91 2.82
N THR A 55 7.89 22.60 2.68
CA THR A 55 6.90 22.67 3.77
C THR A 55 6.49 21.25 4.15
N VAL A 56 7.14 20.71 5.18
CA VAL A 56 7.03 19.29 5.58
C VAL A 56 5.68 19.00 6.24
N ASP A 57 4.95 18.03 5.70
CA ASP A 57 3.79 17.43 6.36
C ASP A 57 4.21 16.12 7.05
N ARG A 58 4.23 16.13 8.39
CA ARG A 58 4.61 14.97 9.21
C ARG A 58 3.56 13.86 9.25
N ARG A 59 2.31 14.17 8.92
CA ARG A 59 1.21 13.20 8.92
C ARG A 59 1.13 12.47 7.59
N SER A 60 1.43 13.17 6.50
CA SER A 60 1.44 12.62 5.16
C SER A 60 2.66 13.13 4.38
N PRO A 61 3.80 12.43 4.40
CA PRO A 61 5.02 12.88 3.73
C PRO A 61 4.84 13.23 2.26
N ASP A 62 3.98 12.51 1.54
CA ASP A 62 3.66 12.75 0.12
C ASP A 62 2.96 14.10 -0.14
N GLN A 63 2.34 14.70 0.89
CA GLN A 63 1.70 16.03 0.84
C GLN A 63 2.66 17.17 1.21
N THR A 64 3.92 16.86 1.54
CA THR A 64 4.97 17.86 1.70
C THR A 64 5.04 18.74 0.46
N LEU A 65 4.97 20.05 0.62
CA LEU A 65 5.04 20.98 -0.51
C LEU A 65 6.50 21.26 -0.84
N VAL A 66 6.83 21.16 -2.12
CA VAL A 66 8.15 21.41 -2.69
C VAL A 66 8.07 22.67 -3.55
N ASP A 67 8.79 23.70 -3.14
CA ASP A 67 9.02 24.91 -3.94
C ASP A 67 10.34 24.75 -4.68
N PHE A 68 10.31 24.93 -6.01
CA PHE A 68 11.48 24.75 -6.85
C PHE A 68 11.44 25.65 -8.09
N VAL A 69 12.62 25.85 -8.68
CA VAL A 69 12.81 26.53 -9.98
C VAL A 69 13.45 25.57 -10.96
N VAL A 70 13.08 25.64 -12.23
CA VAL A 70 13.64 24.81 -13.31
C VAL A 70 14.40 25.70 -14.26
N GLY A 71 15.71 25.51 -14.36
CA GLY A 71 16.56 26.29 -15.26
C GLY A 71 18.04 26.26 -14.87
N GLY A 72 18.92 26.37 -15.87
CA GLY A 72 20.35 26.48 -15.66
C GLY A 72 20.73 27.79 -14.96
N ALA A 73 21.87 27.81 -14.27
CA ALA A 73 22.38 29.03 -13.63
C ALA A 73 22.65 30.19 -14.61
N GLU A 74 22.68 29.91 -15.92
CA GLU A 74 22.97 30.84 -17.02
C GLU A 74 21.71 31.30 -17.79
N ALA A 75 20.50 30.90 -17.39
CA ALA A 75 19.27 31.37 -18.03
C ALA A 75 18.95 32.81 -17.55
N GLU A 76 19.27 33.81 -18.37
CA GLU A 76 18.94 35.24 -18.16
C GLU A 76 17.42 35.54 -18.31
N GLY A 77 16.57 34.84 -17.56
CA GLY A 77 15.14 35.12 -17.47
C GLY A 77 14.60 34.84 -16.08
N ASP A 78 13.53 35.54 -15.70
CA ASP A 78 12.80 35.28 -14.45
C ASP A 78 12.39 33.80 -14.40
N LEU A 79 13.08 33.01 -13.58
CA LEU A 79 12.73 31.61 -13.35
C LEU A 79 11.43 31.58 -12.57
N GLU A 80 10.35 31.10 -13.18
CA GLU A 80 9.07 31.01 -12.50
C GLU A 80 9.13 29.99 -11.35
N PRO A 81 8.88 30.42 -10.10
CA PRO A 81 8.82 29.52 -8.97
C PRO A 81 7.60 28.61 -9.09
N GLN A 82 7.83 27.32 -8.94
CA GLN A 82 6.80 26.28 -9.04
C GLN A 82 6.64 25.59 -7.70
N ARG A 83 5.39 25.27 -7.36
CA ARG A 83 5.02 24.56 -6.13
C ARG A 83 4.26 23.29 -6.48
N LEU A 84 4.72 22.15 -5.99
CA LEU A 84 4.07 20.85 -6.16
C LEU A 84 4.06 20.08 -4.84
N THR A 85 3.18 19.07 -4.74
CA THR A 85 3.31 18.05 -3.68
C THR A 85 4.57 17.22 -3.92
N LEU A 86 5.12 16.61 -2.87
CA LEU A 86 6.30 15.76 -3.00
C LEU A 86 6.03 14.58 -3.94
N ALA A 87 4.82 14.01 -3.90
CA ALA A 87 4.43 12.96 -4.83
C ALA A 87 4.45 13.42 -6.30
N ASP A 88 3.86 14.59 -6.58
CA ASP A 88 3.81 15.13 -7.95
C ASP A 88 5.19 15.61 -8.43
N PHE A 89 5.99 16.18 -7.53
CA PHE A 89 7.38 16.55 -7.80
C PHE A 89 8.20 15.34 -8.22
N ARG A 90 8.15 14.23 -7.46
CA ARG A 90 8.83 12.97 -7.80
C ARG A 90 8.40 12.42 -9.16
N ARG A 91 7.10 12.41 -9.46
CA ARG A 91 6.58 11.99 -10.77
C ARG A 91 7.09 12.88 -11.90
N ARG A 92 7.13 14.19 -11.68
CA ARG A 92 7.62 15.15 -12.68
C ARG A 92 9.11 14.95 -12.98
N LEU A 93 9.94 14.74 -11.97
CA LEU A 93 11.37 14.46 -12.16
C LEU A 93 11.59 13.21 -13.01
N VAL A 94 10.90 12.12 -12.67
CA VAL A 94 10.97 10.86 -13.42
C VAL A 94 10.47 11.06 -14.86
N GLY A 95 9.35 11.77 -15.05
CA GLY A 95 8.86 12.13 -16.38
C GLY A 95 9.90 12.90 -17.21
N ALA A 96 10.56 13.90 -16.62
CA ALA A 96 11.58 14.71 -17.29
C ALA A 96 12.83 13.90 -17.68
N LEU A 97 13.25 12.95 -16.84
CA LEU A 97 14.37 12.05 -17.11
C LEU A 97 14.07 11.04 -18.21
N LEU A 98 12.81 10.66 -18.38
CA LEU A 98 12.38 9.65 -19.36
C LEU A 98 12.06 10.24 -20.74
N VAL A 99 11.95 11.55 -20.88
CA VAL A 99 11.79 12.21 -22.19
C VAL A 99 13.05 11.97 -23.02
N GLU A 100 12.90 11.39 -24.20
CA GLU A 100 14.01 11.19 -25.13
C GLU A 100 14.49 12.55 -25.66
N GLU A 101 15.76 12.89 -25.39
CA GLU A 101 16.44 13.96 -26.13
C GLU A 101 16.80 13.43 -27.52
N GLU A 102 16.44 14.19 -28.55
CA GLU A 102 16.72 13.86 -29.96
C GLU A 102 18.20 13.52 -30.15
N ARG A 103 18.46 12.36 -30.77
CA ARG A 103 19.78 11.87 -31.17
C ARG A 103 20.46 12.91 -32.07
N ARG A 104 21.27 13.79 -31.48
CA ARG A 104 22.15 14.70 -32.22
C ARG A 104 23.54 14.62 -31.64
N SER A 105 24.25 13.55 -31.99
CA SER A 105 25.69 13.52 -31.79
C SER A 105 26.32 12.74 -32.94
N SER A 106 27.26 13.40 -33.62
CA SER A 106 28.21 12.77 -34.51
C SER A 106 29.07 11.77 -33.72
N LEU A 107 29.33 10.60 -34.30
CA LEU A 107 30.20 9.59 -33.70
C LEU A 107 31.54 10.23 -33.29
N PRO A 108 32.05 9.96 -32.06
CA PRO A 108 33.32 10.50 -31.63
C PRO A 108 34.45 10.00 -32.56
N GLU A 109 35.22 10.94 -33.11
CA GLU A 109 36.27 10.61 -34.08
C GLU A 109 37.64 10.37 -33.42
N ARG A 110 37.91 11.06 -32.30
CA ARG A 110 39.20 11.10 -31.58
C ARG A 110 39.01 10.87 -30.08
N GLU A 111 39.99 10.23 -29.44
CA GLU A 111 40.01 9.97 -27.98
C GLU A 111 39.96 11.23 -27.11
N THR A 112 40.43 12.37 -27.63
CA THR A 112 40.45 13.65 -26.92
C THR A 112 39.11 14.39 -26.96
N ASP A 113 38.12 13.89 -27.70
CA ASP A 113 36.83 14.57 -27.90
C ASP A 113 35.84 14.20 -26.79
N VAL A 114 36.19 14.63 -25.58
CA VAL A 114 35.48 14.34 -24.32
C VAL A 114 34.02 14.78 -24.41
N GLU A 115 33.75 15.93 -25.02
CA GLU A 115 32.40 16.49 -25.19
C GLU A 115 31.58 15.66 -26.19
N ALA A 116 32.16 15.24 -27.32
CA ALA A 116 31.48 14.37 -28.27
C ALA A 116 31.12 13.01 -27.64
N ILE A 117 32.02 12.43 -26.82
CA ILE A 117 31.76 11.17 -26.12
C ILE A 117 30.64 11.36 -25.07
N GLN A 118 30.62 12.48 -24.34
CA GLN A 118 29.54 12.80 -23.40
C GLN A 118 28.19 12.93 -24.08
N LEU A 119 28.13 13.66 -25.21
CA LEU A 119 26.91 13.83 -25.98
C LEU A 119 26.47 12.50 -26.61
N PHE A 120 27.42 11.67 -27.05
CA PHE A 120 27.14 10.38 -27.65
C PHE A 120 26.54 9.39 -26.66
N ILE A 121 27.02 9.33 -25.41
CA ILE A 121 26.46 8.49 -24.34
C ILE A 121 25.19 9.15 -23.76
N GLY A 122 25.22 10.47 -23.61
CA GLY A 122 24.22 11.31 -23.00
C GLY A 122 24.60 11.68 -21.56
N VAL A 123 24.76 12.97 -21.30
CA VAL A 123 25.18 13.54 -20.00
C VAL A 123 24.33 13.00 -18.83
N ARG A 124 23.03 12.85 -19.03
CA ARG A 124 22.11 12.31 -18.02
C ARG A 124 22.47 10.89 -17.62
N TYR A 125 22.83 10.02 -18.57
CA TYR A 125 23.17 8.63 -18.27
C TYR A 125 24.52 8.53 -17.55
N LEU A 126 25.46 9.43 -17.85
CA LEU A 126 26.70 9.56 -17.08
C LEU A 126 26.42 9.92 -15.62
N LEU A 127 25.46 10.80 -15.34
CA LEU A 127 25.12 11.18 -13.96
C LEU A 127 24.23 10.14 -13.24
N LEU A 128 23.36 9.43 -13.97
CA LEU A 128 22.49 8.40 -13.40
C LEU A 128 23.24 7.11 -13.07
N ALA A 129 24.23 6.73 -13.88
CA ALA A 129 24.94 5.47 -13.74
C ALA A 129 25.54 5.22 -12.34
N PRO A 130 26.27 6.18 -11.72
CA PRO A 130 26.82 5.99 -10.38
C PRO A 130 25.76 5.81 -9.30
N LEU A 131 24.57 6.41 -9.46
CA LEU A 131 23.47 6.29 -8.49
C LEU A 131 22.92 4.85 -8.40
N TYR A 132 23.21 4.04 -9.41
CA TYR A 132 22.87 2.62 -9.49
C TYR A 132 24.10 1.70 -9.39
N GLY A 133 25.26 2.24 -9.00
CA GLY A 133 26.49 1.46 -8.81
C GLY A 133 27.25 1.11 -10.10
N TYR A 134 26.90 1.72 -11.24
CA TYR A 134 27.65 1.55 -12.48
C TYR A 134 28.80 2.55 -12.58
N SER A 135 30.02 2.04 -12.75
CA SER A 135 31.21 2.84 -13.09
C SER A 135 31.61 2.58 -14.54
N LEU A 136 31.52 3.60 -15.39
CA LEU A 136 31.84 3.47 -16.81
C LEU A 136 33.35 3.38 -17.03
N LYS A 137 33.80 2.45 -17.89
CA LYS A 137 35.21 2.17 -18.14
C LYS A 137 35.63 2.54 -19.57
N THR A 138 35.05 1.88 -20.57
CA THR A 138 35.44 2.06 -21.98
C THR A 138 34.22 2.11 -22.89
N LEU A 139 34.31 2.92 -23.94
CA LEU A 139 33.39 2.92 -25.07
C LEU A 139 34.10 2.32 -26.27
N THR A 140 33.52 1.29 -26.88
CA THR A 140 34.02 0.63 -28.08
C THR A 140 33.09 0.88 -29.25
N LEU A 141 33.64 1.29 -30.39
CA LEU A 141 32.92 1.39 -31.66
C LEU A 141 33.50 0.36 -32.64
N ALA A 142 32.69 -0.64 -33.02
CA ALA A 142 33.06 -1.68 -33.97
C ALA A 142 31.86 -2.06 -34.84
N GLY A 143 32.05 -2.15 -36.17
CA GLY A 143 31.00 -2.62 -37.09
C GLY A 143 29.68 -1.84 -37.07
N GLY A 144 29.71 -0.56 -36.64
CA GLY A 144 28.52 0.28 -36.49
C GLY A 144 27.76 0.07 -35.16
N VAL A 145 28.24 -0.82 -34.30
CA VAL A 145 27.73 -1.04 -32.95
C VAL A 145 28.57 -0.25 -31.96
N ALA A 146 27.90 0.39 -31.00
CA ALA A 146 28.54 1.09 -29.89
C ALA A 146 28.33 0.31 -28.59
N GLU A 147 29.42 -0.17 -28.01
CA GLU A 147 29.43 -0.97 -26.79
C GLU A 147 30.09 -0.20 -25.65
N LEU A 148 29.51 -0.31 -24.47
CA LEU A 148 29.93 0.32 -23.25
C LEU A 148 30.32 -0.74 -22.23
N THR A 149 31.58 -0.74 -21.80
CA THR A 149 32.04 -1.54 -20.68
C THR A 149 31.82 -0.78 -19.39
N VAL A 150 31.07 -1.38 -18.47
CA VAL A 150 30.79 -0.82 -17.15
C VAL A 150 31.19 -1.83 -16.07
N SER A 151 31.67 -1.32 -14.95
CA SER A 151 31.90 -2.10 -13.74
C SER A 151 30.68 -1.95 -12.83
N HIS A 152 30.12 -3.06 -12.35
CA HIS A 152 29.02 -3.09 -11.37
C HIS A 152 29.32 -4.19 -10.35
N ASP A 153 29.34 -3.84 -9.06
CA ASP A 153 29.69 -4.76 -7.95
C ASP A 153 31.05 -5.49 -8.11
N GLY A 154 31.96 -4.92 -8.89
CA GLY A 154 33.28 -5.49 -9.18
C GLY A 154 33.35 -6.37 -10.43
N ASP A 155 32.20 -6.64 -11.06
CA ASP A 155 32.13 -7.37 -12.33
C ASP A 155 32.10 -6.40 -13.52
N GLU A 156 32.86 -6.72 -14.57
CA GLU A 156 32.82 -5.99 -15.84
C GLU A 156 31.72 -6.56 -16.74
N ILE A 157 30.81 -5.69 -17.16
CA ILE A 157 29.67 -6.01 -17.99
C ILE A 157 29.71 -5.13 -19.23
N VAL A 158 29.55 -5.73 -20.41
CA VAL A 158 29.48 -5.02 -21.68
C VAL A 158 28.01 -4.88 -22.09
N PHE A 159 27.60 -3.64 -22.40
CA PHE A 159 26.27 -3.32 -22.90
C PHE A 159 26.37 -2.61 -24.23
N GLU A 160 25.44 -2.84 -25.16
CA GLU A 160 25.21 -1.85 -26.21
C GLU A 160 24.73 -0.53 -25.58
N VAL A 161 25.18 0.62 -26.09
CA VAL A 161 24.84 1.94 -25.52
C VAL A 161 23.32 2.12 -25.38
N ASP A 162 22.54 1.72 -26.39
CA ASP A 162 21.08 1.83 -26.33
C ASP A 162 20.45 0.85 -25.31
N ALA A 163 21.02 -0.34 -25.15
CA ALA A 163 20.59 -1.30 -24.12
C ALA A 163 20.91 -0.78 -22.70
N PHE A 164 22.09 -0.17 -22.51
CA PHE A 164 22.47 0.46 -21.25
C PHE A 164 21.50 1.60 -20.88
N ARG A 165 21.18 2.47 -21.84
CA ARG A 165 20.20 3.54 -21.65
C ARG A 165 18.83 3.00 -21.28
N ALA A 166 18.37 1.95 -21.96
CA ALA A 166 17.10 1.29 -21.64
C ALA A 166 17.10 0.70 -20.22
N LYS A 167 18.21 0.07 -19.81
CA LYS A 167 18.41 -0.48 -18.46
C LYS A 167 18.31 0.61 -17.39
N VAL A 168 19.03 1.71 -17.55
CA VAL A 168 19.00 2.85 -16.62
C VAL A 168 17.60 3.47 -16.56
N ARG A 169 16.92 3.66 -17.70
CA ARG A 169 15.53 4.14 -17.72
C ARG A 169 14.56 3.22 -16.98
N ALA A 170 14.75 1.90 -17.08
CA ALA A 170 13.94 0.94 -16.34
C ALA A 170 14.13 1.11 -14.83
N GLN A 171 15.38 1.26 -14.37
CA GLN A 171 15.67 1.52 -12.96
C GLN A 171 15.08 2.85 -12.47
N VAL A 172 15.12 3.91 -13.29
CA VAL A 172 14.49 5.20 -12.95
C VAL A 172 12.97 5.06 -12.77
N ARG A 173 12.31 4.23 -13.60
CA ARG A 173 10.87 3.92 -13.44
C ARG A 173 10.61 3.13 -12.17
N GLU A 174 11.42 2.10 -11.91
CA GLU A 174 11.31 1.27 -10.70
C GLU A 174 11.45 2.09 -9.41
N GLU A 175 12.23 3.17 -9.39
CA GLU A 175 12.32 4.05 -8.21
C GLU A 175 11.00 4.75 -7.87
N LEU A 176 10.25 5.19 -8.89
CA LEU A 176 8.94 5.79 -8.69
C LEU A 176 7.94 4.76 -8.15
N ASP A 177 7.94 3.57 -8.74
CA ASP A 177 7.08 2.46 -8.31
C ASP A 177 7.44 2.00 -6.89
N ARG A 178 8.73 1.97 -6.55
CA ARG A 178 9.22 1.65 -5.21
C ARG A 178 8.71 2.63 -4.17
N VAL A 179 8.75 3.93 -4.45
CA VAL A 179 8.23 4.94 -3.52
C VAL A 179 6.71 4.91 -3.45
N ALA A 180 6.01 4.75 -4.57
CA ALA A 180 4.55 4.58 -4.60
C ALA A 180 4.10 3.31 -3.85
N THR A 181 4.93 2.26 -3.83
CA THR A 181 4.65 1.02 -3.10
C THR A 181 5.13 1.10 -1.64
N GLY A 182 6.19 1.86 -1.35
CA GLY A 182 6.62 2.19 0.01
C GLY A 182 5.57 3.04 0.74
N SER A 183 4.91 3.97 0.05
CA SER A 183 3.77 4.74 0.60
C SER A 183 2.48 3.93 0.67
N ARG A 184 2.35 2.81 -0.06
CA ARG A 184 1.28 1.80 0.16
C ARG A 184 1.42 1.05 1.49
N SER A 185 2.57 1.15 2.19
CA SER A 185 2.73 0.61 3.54
C SER A 185 2.25 1.58 4.64
N ALA A 186 1.96 2.84 4.31
CA ALA A 186 1.34 3.77 5.24
C ALA A 186 -0.18 3.53 5.23
N ILE A 187 -0.70 3.04 6.34
CA ILE A 187 -2.13 2.79 6.51
C ILE A 187 -2.82 4.15 6.65
N ASP A 188 -3.50 4.55 5.59
CA ASP A 188 -4.24 5.79 5.54
C ASP A 188 -5.66 5.61 6.11
N LEU A 189 -5.85 6.05 7.35
CA LEU A 189 -7.12 5.95 8.06
C LEU A 189 -8.26 6.76 7.42
N SER A 190 -7.95 7.76 6.58
CA SER A 190 -8.99 8.55 5.89
C SER A 190 -9.80 7.70 4.90
N LYS A 191 -9.18 6.66 4.34
CA LYS A 191 -9.80 5.74 3.36
C LYS A 191 -10.94 4.90 3.93
N VAL A 192 -11.10 4.82 5.25
CA VAL A 192 -12.23 4.09 5.88
C VAL A 192 -13.57 4.72 5.49
N ALA A 193 -13.64 6.05 5.37
CA ALA A 193 -14.86 6.73 4.94
C ALA A 193 -15.25 6.37 3.49
N ASP A 194 -14.27 6.31 2.59
CA ASP A 194 -14.49 5.92 1.20
C ASP A 194 -14.90 4.46 1.07
N ALA A 195 -14.28 3.59 1.87
CA ALA A 195 -14.63 2.17 1.94
C ALA A 195 -16.05 1.97 2.50
N GLU A 196 -16.46 2.74 3.50
CA GLU A 196 -17.82 2.72 4.04
C GLU A 196 -18.85 3.18 3.00
N ALA A 197 -18.54 4.24 2.24
CA ALA A 197 -19.38 4.70 1.15
C ALA A 197 -19.47 3.68 0.01
N ALA A 198 -18.40 2.93 -0.27
CA ALA A 198 -18.43 1.83 -1.24
C ALA A 198 -19.26 0.64 -0.72
N ALA A 199 -19.10 0.29 0.55
CA ALA A 199 -19.86 -0.79 1.19
C ALA A 199 -21.37 -0.51 1.21
N SER A 200 -21.79 0.73 1.50
CA SER A 200 -23.21 1.10 1.49
C SER A 200 -23.85 1.04 0.10
N ARG A 201 -23.06 1.14 -0.96
CA ARG A 201 -23.48 0.91 -2.36
C ARG A 201 -23.36 -0.54 -2.82
N GLY A 202 -22.87 -1.44 -1.96
CA GLY A 202 -22.61 -2.86 -2.31
C GLY A 202 -21.41 -3.06 -3.25
N GLU A 203 -20.52 -2.07 -3.38
CA GLU A 203 -19.31 -2.14 -4.21
C GLU A 203 -18.19 -2.93 -3.51
N TRP A 204 -18.43 -4.20 -3.17
CA TRP A 204 -17.50 -5.03 -2.39
C TRP A 204 -16.08 -5.16 -2.99
N PRO A 205 -15.89 -5.34 -4.31
CA PRO A 205 -14.55 -5.37 -4.91
C PRO A 205 -13.76 -4.07 -4.67
N LYS A 206 -14.45 -2.93 -4.62
CA LYS A 206 -13.83 -1.62 -4.36
C LYS A 206 -13.40 -1.48 -2.91
N VAL A 207 -14.17 -2.03 -1.96
CA VAL A 207 -13.77 -2.10 -0.55
C VAL A 207 -12.46 -2.88 -0.39
N VAL A 208 -12.33 -4.03 -1.07
CA VAL A 208 -11.09 -4.82 -1.08
C VAL A 208 -9.95 -4.05 -1.76
N ALA A 209 -10.20 -3.33 -2.86
CA ALA A 209 -9.18 -2.51 -3.50
C ALA A 209 -8.64 -1.37 -2.59
N ILE A 210 -9.50 -0.82 -1.72
CA ILE A 210 -9.13 0.27 -0.81
C ILE A 210 -8.39 -0.25 0.43
N LEU A 211 -8.87 -1.34 1.03
CA LEU A 211 -8.44 -1.81 2.35
C LEU A 211 -7.64 -3.13 2.32
N GLY A 212 -7.57 -3.83 1.19
CA GLY A 212 -7.01 -5.19 1.10
C GLY A 212 -5.53 -5.31 1.46
N THR A 213 -4.78 -4.20 1.46
CA THR A 213 -3.37 -4.17 1.88
C THR A 213 -3.18 -4.01 3.39
N TRP A 214 -4.24 -3.76 4.16
CA TRP A 214 -4.18 -3.47 5.60
C TRP A 214 -3.82 -4.66 6.50
N PRO A 215 -4.31 -5.89 6.27
CA PRO A 215 -4.19 -6.97 7.26
C PRO A 215 -2.74 -7.31 7.64
N ALA A 216 -1.85 -7.47 6.67
CA ALA A 216 -0.48 -7.90 6.94
C ALA A 216 0.36 -6.84 7.70
N PRO A 217 0.40 -5.56 7.30
CA PRO A 217 1.11 -4.53 8.06
C PRO A 217 0.52 -4.30 9.45
N LEU A 218 -0.81 -4.33 9.61
CA LEU A 218 -1.46 -4.18 10.92
C LEU A 218 -1.13 -5.33 11.87
N ALA A 219 -1.15 -6.57 11.38
CA ALA A 219 -0.79 -7.72 12.20
C ALA A 219 0.66 -7.66 12.73
N ILE A 220 1.58 -7.11 11.94
CA ILE A 220 2.97 -6.88 12.36
C ILE A 220 3.04 -5.69 13.32
N PHE A 221 2.41 -4.57 12.99
CA PHE A 221 2.45 -3.34 13.78
C PHE A 221 1.88 -3.54 15.19
N LEU A 222 0.80 -4.31 15.33
CA LEU A 222 0.21 -4.59 16.64
C LEU A 222 1.17 -5.33 17.59
N ARG A 223 2.17 -6.04 17.07
CA ARG A 223 3.18 -6.74 17.89
C ARG A 223 4.27 -5.81 18.42
N THR A 224 4.35 -4.56 17.96
CA THR A 224 5.33 -3.59 18.43
C THR A 224 4.81 -2.78 19.63
N PRO A 225 5.70 -2.22 20.48
CA PRO A 225 5.31 -1.32 21.57
C PRO A 225 4.47 -0.13 21.10
N GLU A 226 4.79 0.43 19.94
CA GLU A 226 4.09 1.58 19.35
C GLU A 226 2.66 1.22 18.96
N GLY A 227 2.43 0.03 18.39
CA GLY A 227 1.08 -0.46 18.11
C GLY A 227 0.25 -0.68 19.38
N GLN A 228 0.89 -1.12 20.46
CA GLN A 228 0.23 -1.27 21.77
C GLN A 228 -0.10 0.08 22.44
N MET A 229 0.53 1.17 22.02
CA MET A 229 0.29 2.53 22.52
C MET A 229 -0.65 3.38 21.65
N LEU A 230 -1.21 2.82 20.57
CA LEU A 230 -2.17 3.49 19.69
C LEU A 230 -3.34 4.11 20.48
N ALA A 231 -3.69 5.35 20.14
CA ALA A 231 -4.84 6.04 20.70
C ALA A 231 -6.16 5.26 20.45
N PRO A 232 -7.12 5.27 21.40
CA PRO A 232 -8.38 4.54 21.26
C PRO A 232 -9.16 4.89 19.99
N GLU A 233 -9.13 6.16 19.57
CA GLU A 233 -9.79 6.63 18.36
C GLU A 233 -9.23 5.98 17.09
N ALA A 234 -7.90 5.93 16.97
CA ALA A 234 -7.24 5.29 15.82
C ALA A 234 -7.53 3.79 15.78
N ARG A 235 -7.56 3.12 16.95
CA ARG A 235 -7.95 1.71 17.05
C ARG A 235 -9.38 1.46 16.60
N SER A 236 -10.32 2.34 16.99
CA SER A 236 -11.71 2.27 16.57
C SER A 236 -11.86 2.37 15.05
N ILE A 237 -11.15 3.32 14.42
CA ILE A 237 -11.16 3.49 12.96
C ILE A 237 -10.55 2.27 12.26
N ILE A 238 -9.43 1.75 12.76
CA ILE A 238 -8.79 0.53 12.22
C ILE A 238 -9.73 -0.67 12.33
N ALA A 239 -10.35 -0.88 13.50
CA ALA A 239 -11.30 -1.95 13.73
C ALA A 239 -12.51 -1.84 12.79
N LYS A 240 -13.04 -0.64 12.57
CA LYS A 240 -14.12 -0.38 11.61
C LYS A 240 -13.70 -0.72 10.18
N GLY A 241 -12.51 -0.28 9.75
CA GLY A 241 -11.96 -0.60 8.43
C GLY A 241 -11.81 -2.10 8.21
N LEU A 242 -11.21 -2.82 9.17
CA LEU A 242 -11.08 -4.28 9.11
C LEU A 242 -12.45 -4.97 9.12
N GLY A 243 -13.45 -4.46 9.85
CA GLY A 243 -14.82 -4.96 9.80
C GLY A 243 -15.47 -4.83 8.42
N LEU A 244 -15.26 -3.70 7.74
CA LEU A 244 -15.73 -3.48 6.36
C LEU A 244 -15.05 -4.42 5.37
N LEU A 245 -13.72 -4.55 5.47
CA LEU A 245 -12.95 -5.46 4.63
C LEU A 245 -13.38 -6.93 4.82
N GLY A 246 -13.51 -7.39 6.06
CA GLY A 246 -13.95 -8.74 6.36
C GLY A 246 -15.36 -9.02 5.80
N SER A 247 -16.27 -8.05 5.91
CA SER A 247 -17.61 -8.17 5.33
C SER A 247 -17.57 -8.24 3.80
N ALA A 248 -16.71 -7.45 3.16
CA ALA A 248 -16.51 -7.51 1.71
C ALA A 248 -15.97 -8.89 1.28
N CYS A 249 -15.00 -9.46 2.00
CA CYS A 249 -14.49 -10.81 1.75
C CYS A 249 -15.60 -11.88 1.88
N VAL A 250 -16.50 -11.77 2.88
CA VAL A 250 -17.66 -12.68 2.99
C VAL A 250 -18.56 -12.58 1.75
N HIS A 251 -18.89 -11.37 1.30
CA HIS A 251 -19.74 -11.17 0.12
C HIS A 251 -19.10 -11.65 -1.19
N LEU A 252 -17.76 -11.67 -1.26
CA LEU A 252 -17.00 -12.19 -2.40
C LEU A 252 -16.72 -13.70 -2.32
N GLY A 253 -17.12 -14.36 -1.22
CA GLY A 253 -16.91 -15.79 -1.02
C GLY A 253 -15.52 -16.17 -0.48
N GLU A 254 -14.70 -15.19 -0.11
CA GLU A 254 -13.35 -15.38 0.44
C GLU A 254 -13.42 -15.57 1.97
N LEU A 255 -14.07 -16.64 2.40
CA LEU A 255 -14.43 -16.84 3.82
C LEU A 255 -13.21 -17.02 4.75
N GLU A 256 -12.14 -17.65 4.27
CA GLU A 256 -10.89 -17.83 5.04
C GLU A 256 -10.19 -16.49 5.31
N GLN A 257 -10.14 -15.62 4.29
CA GLN A 257 -9.57 -14.28 4.43
C GLN A 257 -10.42 -13.42 5.35
N ALA A 258 -11.75 -13.49 5.22
CA ALA A 258 -12.68 -12.78 6.10
C ALA A 258 -12.44 -13.12 7.58
N GLU A 259 -12.28 -14.40 7.90
CA GLU A 259 -12.02 -14.87 9.27
C GLU A 259 -10.74 -14.26 9.85
N GLU A 260 -9.64 -14.26 9.08
CA GLU A 260 -8.37 -13.68 9.51
C GLU A 260 -8.47 -12.16 9.70
N VAL A 261 -9.12 -11.46 8.76
CA VAL A 261 -9.34 -10.02 8.83
C VAL A 261 -10.16 -9.64 10.07
N PHE A 262 -11.23 -10.38 10.37
CA PHE A 262 -12.03 -10.15 11.58
C PHE A 262 -11.25 -10.40 12.85
N ARG A 263 -10.39 -11.44 12.90
CA ARG A 263 -9.53 -11.72 14.06
C ARG A 263 -8.57 -10.57 14.33
N ILE A 264 -7.93 -10.03 13.31
CA ILE A 264 -7.06 -8.85 13.46
C ILE A 264 -7.89 -7.67 13.95
N GLY A 265 -9.06 -7.43 13.36
CA GLY A 265 -9.97 -6.35 13.78
C GLY A 265 -10.35 -6.41 15.25
N ILE A 266 -10.65 -7.62 15.75
CA ILE A 266 -10.99 -7.85 17.17
C ILE A 266 -9.81 -7.50 18.09
N GLN A 267 -8.58 -7.80 17.68
CA GLN A 267 -7.40 -7.46 18.48
C GLN A 267 -7.20 -5.94 18.59
N TYR A 268 -7.56 -5.18 17.56
CA TYR A 268 -7.56 -3.72 17.58
C TYR A 268 -8.72 -3.13 18.39
N ALA A 269 -9.92 -3.70 18.25
CA ALA A 269 -11.10 -3.21 18.96
C ALA A 269 -11.01 -3.41 20.48
N GLN A 270 -10.29 -4.44 20.93
CA GLN A 270 -10.14 -4.86 22.32
C GLN A 270 -11.49 -5.15 23.02
N GLU A 271 -12.17 -4.12 23.53
CA GLU A 271 -13.40 -4.22 24.30
C GLU A 271 -14.45 -3.19 23.88
N GLY A 272 -15.72 -3.46 24.22
CA GLY A 272 -16.85 -2.56 23.97
C GLY A 272 -17.64 -2.86 22.69
N ILE A 273 -18.50 -1.92 22.31
CA ILE A 273 -19.52 -2.12 21.26
C ILE A 273 -18.88 -2.43 19.89
N ALA A 274 -17.75 -1.80 19.56
CA ALA A 274 -17.03 -2.07 18.31
C ALA A 274 -16.51 -3.51 18.25
N ALA A 275 -16.00 -4.04 19.37
CA ALA A 275 -15.59 -5.43 19.45
C ALA A 275 -16.81 -6.37 19.33
N ALA A 276 -17.95 -5.98 19.93
CA ALA A 276 -19.19 -6.74 19.82
C ALA A 276 -19.67 -6.90 18.37
N ASP A 277 -19.64 -5.83 17.57
CA ASP A 277 -20.02 -5.87 16.15
C ASP A 277 -19.09 -6.81 15.35
N LEU A 278 -17.77 -6.75 15.58
CA LEU A 278 -16.82 -7.64 14.90
C LEU A 278 -17.00 -9.11 15.29
N PHE A 279 -17.23 -9.39 16.58
CA PHE A 279 -17.55 -10.76 17.03
C PHE A 279 -18.85 -11.29 16.41
N ARG A 280 -19.87 -10.43 16.24
CA ARG A 280 -21.12 -10.78 15.56
C ARG A 280 -20.86 -11.14 14.10
N ARG A 281 -20.18 -10.28 13.36
CA ARG A 281 -19.83 -10.51 11.93
C ARG A 281 -18.97 -11.74 11.72
N LEU A 282 -18.00 -11.99 12.60
CA LEU A 282 -17.20 -13.23 12.58
C LEU A 282 -18.08 -14.47 12.79
N GLY A 283 -19.01 -14.42 13.75
CA GLY A 283 -19.96 -15.50 13.99
C GLY A 283 -20.86 -15.79 12.79
N GLU A 284 -21.35 -14.75 12.12
CA GLU A 284 -22.14 -14.85 10.89
C GLU A 284 -21.31 -15.44 9.74
N ALA A 285 -20.06 -14.98 9.56
CA ALA A 285 -19.15 -15.53 8.56
C ALA A 285 -18.93 -17.03 8.76
N LEU A 286 -18.74 -17.47 10.01
CA LEU A 286 -18.60 -18.90 10.35
C LEU A 286 -19.88 -19.71 10.07
N LEU A 287 -21.07 -19.11 10.19
CA LEU A 287 -22.32 -19.76 9.80
C LEU A 287 -22.45 -19.90 8.28
N VAL A 288 -21.97 -18.92 7.52
CA VAL A 288 -21.88 -18.98 6.06
C VAL A 288 -20.91 -20.07 5.62
N SER A 289 -19.79 -20.23 6.33
CA SER A 289 -18.80 -21.30 6.12
C SER A 289 -19.22 -22.69 6.63
N ASP A 290 -20.50 -22.89 6.96
CA ASP A 290 -21.05 -24.12 7.55
C ASP A 290 -20.29 -24.67 8.79
N ARG A 291 -19.77 -23.75 9.62
CA ARG A 291 -19.08 -24.06 10.89
C ARG A 291 -19.89 -23.56 12.10
N PRO A 292 -21.13 -24.05 12.32
CA PRO A 292 -22.02 -23.55 13.37
C PRO A 292 -21.52 -23.83 14.79
N GLY A 293 -20.64 -24.82 14.98
CA GLY A 293 -20.04 -25.09 16.28
C GLY A 293 -19.09 -23.99 16.73
N GLU A 294 -18.31 -23.45 15.79
CA GLU A 294 -17.31 -22.42 16.07
C GLU A 294 -17.94 -21.03 16.16
N ALA A 295 -19.03 -20.80 15.42
CA ALA A 295 -19.80 -19.54 15.46
C ALA A 295 -20.34 -19.19 16.87
N ILE A 296 -20.65 -20.19 17.71
CA ILE A 296 -21.24 -19.98 19.03
C ILE A 296 -20.32 -19.15 19.94
N GLY A 297 -19.00 -19.38 19.87
CA GLY A 297 -18.02 -18.70 20.71
C GLY A 297 -18.01 -17.17 20.47
N PRO A 298 -17.73 -16.73 19.24
CA PRO A 298 -17.80 -15.32 18.84
C PRO A 298 -19.15 -14.67 19.16
N LEU A 299 -20.28 -15.31 18.82
CA LEU A 299 -21.61 -14.75 19.06
C LEU A 299 -21.91 -14.52 20.54
N ARG A 300 -21.48 -15.44 21.43
CA ARG A 300 -21.60 -15.23 22.88
C ARG A 300 -20.69 -14.12 23.38
N ARG A 301 -19.49 -13.96 22.80
CA ARG A 301 -18.60 -12.84 23.12
C ARG A 301 -19.20 -11.51 22.68
N ALA A 302 -19.88 -11.45 21.53
CA ALA A 302 -20.57 -10.25 21.09
C ALA A 302 -21.60 -9.76 22.13
N ILE A 303 -22.41 -10.66 22.70
CA ILE A 303 -23.35 -10.31 23.78
C ILE A 303 -22.60 -9.81 25.02
N ALA A 304 -21.52 -10.49 25.43
CA ALA A 304 -20.73 -10.11 26.59
C ALA A 304 -20.11 -8.71 26.48
N PHE A 305 -19.82 -8.25 25.25
CA PHE A 305 -19.30 -6.91 24.97
C PHE A 305 -20.38 -5.85 24.71
N GLY A 306 -21.66 -6.16 24.99
CA GLY A 306 -22.77 -5.22 24.86
C GLY A 306 -23.38 -5.14 23.46
N GLY A 307 -23.17 -6.16 22.63
CA GLY A 307 -23.86 -6.28 21.34
C GLY A 307 -25.38 -6.34 21.53
N ARG A 308 -26.11 -5.73 20.60
CA ARG A 308 -27.56 -5.66 20.71
C ARG A 308 -28.20 -7.05 20.53
N HIS A 309 -29.19 -7.35 21.36
CA HIS A 309 -29.84 -8.67 21.35
C HIS A 309 -30.62 -8.94 20.06
N ASP A 310 -31.20 -7.91 19.44
CA ASP A 310 -31.92 -8.02 18.16
C ASP A 310 -31.00 -8.44 17.00
N GLU A 311 -29.73 -8.04 17.03
CA GLU A 311 -28.76 -8.39 15.99
C GLU A 311 -28.03 -9.72 16.27
N VAL A 312 -27.70 -10.02 17.55
CA VAL A 312 -26.83 -11.17 17.89
C VAL A 312 -27.63 -12.45 18.19
N MET A 313 -28.84 -12.34 18.75
CA MET A 313 -29.61 -13.53 19.12
C MET A 313 -30.09 -14.36 17.92
N PRO A 314 -30.53 -13.78 16.78
CA PRO A 314 -30.88 -14.56 15.59
C PRO A 314 -29.75 -15.45 15.06
N PRO A 315 -28.52 -14.96 14.77
CA PRO A 315 -27.44 -15.83 14.32
C PRO A 315 -27.04 -16.86 15.40
N LEU A 316 -27.11 -16.51 16.69
CA LEU A 316 -26.81 -17.46 17.78
C LEU A 316 -27.86 -18.60 17.85
N ALA A 317 -29.13 -18.29 17.68
CA ALA A 317 -30.20 -19.27 17.59
C ALA A 317 -29.98 -20.22 16.40
N ARG A 318 -29.61 -19.67 15.23
CA ARG A 318 -29.31 -20.44 14.02
C ARG A 318 -28.10 -21.38 14.22
N ALA A 319 -27.07 -20.92 14.92
CA ALA A 319 -25.92 -21.74 15.30
C ALA A 319 -26.32 -22.93 16.19
N PHE A 320 -27.16 -22.68 17.21
CA PHE A 320 -27.66 -23.76 18.08
C PHE A 320 -28.58 -24.74 17.36
N LEU A 321 -29.44 -24.25 16.45
CA LEU A 321 -30.31 -25.07 15.63
C LEU A 321 -29.53 -26.05 14.75
N ARG A 322 -28.52 -25.58 14.03
CA ARG A 322 -27.66 -26.43 13.19
C ARG A 322 -26.87 -27.46 14.01
N ARG A 323 -26.64 -27.21 15.30
CA ARG A 323 -26.00 -28.15 16.23
C ARG A 323 -26.99 -29.04 16.99
N GLY A 324 -28.29 -28.96 16.70
CA GLY A 324 -29.33 -29.76 17.36
C GLY A 324 -29.61 -29.38 18.82
N ARG A 325 -29.16 -28.20 19.27
CA ARG A 325 -29.35 -27.71 20.65
C ARG A 325 -30.63 -26.88 20.77
N TYR A 326 -31.78 -27.55 20.61
CA TYR A 326 -33.08 -26.89 20.45
C TYR A 326 -33.54 -26.04 21.65
N VAL A 327 -33.22 -26.43 22.88
CA VAL A 327 -33.59 -25.65 24.09
C VAL A 327 -32.81 -24.32 24.14
N ALA A 328 -31.52 -24.36 23.83
CA ALA A 328 -30.70 -23.15 23.77
C ALA A 328 -31.14 -22.23 22.62
N ALA A 329 -31.44 -22.81 21.45
CA ALA A 329 -32.00 -22.08 20.33
C ALA A 329 -33.32 -21.40 20.70
N PHE A 330 -34.23 -22.09 21.40
CA PHE A 330 -35.51 -21.52 21.84
C PHE A 330 -35.30 -20.30 22.75
N SER A 331 -34.36 -20.37 23.70
CA SER A 331 -34.05 -19.23 24.57
C SER A 331 -33.57 -18.03 23.74
N CYS A 332 -32.64 -18.24 22.81
CA CYS A 332 -32.15 -17.16 21.95
C CYS A 332 -33.28 -16.56 21.08
N LEU A 333 -34.17 -17.38 20.51
CA LEU A 333 -35.31 -16.88 19.73
C LEU A 333 -36.26 -16.04 20.58
N ARG A 334 -36.56 -16.47 21.81
CA ARG A 334 -37.38 -15.68 22.74
C ARG A 334 -36.71 -14.35 23.09
N ASP A 335 -35.42 -14.36 23.36
CA ASP A 335 -34.67 -13.15 23.69
C ASP A 335 -34.57 -12.20 22.48
N ALA A 336 -34.52 -12.74 21.26
CA ALA A 336 -34.60 -11.95 20.01
C ALA A 336 -35.98 -11.29 19.84
N LEU A 337 -37.07 -12.05 20.06
CA LEU A 337 -38.44 -11.51 20.02
C LEU A 337 -38.66 -10.42 21.07
N ALA A 338 -38.16 -10.63 22.29
CA ALA A 338 -38.22 -9.65 23.37
C ALA A 338 -37.41 -8.37 23.06
N ALA A 339 -36.35 -8.49 22.26
CA ALA A 339 -35.55 -7.36 21.78
C ALA A 339 -36.20 -6.63 20.58
N GLY A 340 -37.35 -7.10 20.08
CA GLY A 340 -38.12 -6.43 19.01
C GLY A 340 -37.90 -7.00 17.61
N VAL A 341 -37.21 -8.15 17.47
CA VAL A 341 -37.10 -8.83 16.17
C VAL A 341 -38.50 -9.32 15.74
N PRO A 342 -38.97 -9.01 14.53
CA PRO A 342 -40.26 -9.48 14.04
C PRO A 342 -40.31 -11.01 13.97
N GLU A 343 -41.39 -11.60 14.48
CA GLU A 343 -41.58 -13.07 14.44
C GLU A 343 -41.51 -13.65 13.03
N LYS A 344 -41.96 -12.88 12.03
CA LYS A 344 -41.87 -13.24 10.61
C LYS A 344 -40.43 -13.55 10.15
N ASP A 345 -39.43 -12.88 10.70
CA ASP A 345 -38.03 -13.01 10.29
C ASP A 345 -37.36 -14.22 10.95
N LEU A 346 -38.00 -14.78 11.98
CA LEU A 346 -37.56 -15.96 12.75
C LEU A 346 -38.49 -17.16 12.57
N ALA A 347 -39.49 -17.06 11.69
CA ALA A 347 -40.59 -18.02 11.62
C ALA A 347 -40.12 -19.44 11.29
N ASP A 348 -39.12 -19.59 10.44
CA ASP A 348 -38.57 -20.89 10.05
C ASP A 348 -37.76 -21.52 11.20
N GLU A 349 -36.96 -20.72 11.90
CA GLU A 349 -36.24 -21.15 13.10
C GLU A 349 -37.20 -21.56 14.22
N ILE A 350 -38.23 -20.74 14.49
CA ILE A 350 -39.26 -21.01 15.50
C ILE A 350 -39.98 -22.32 15.16
N ARG A 351 -40.47 -22.48 13.93
CA ARG A 351 -41.16 -23.70 13.50
C ARG A 351 -40.28 -24.94 13.69
N THR A 352 -39.00 -24.84 13.34
CA THR A 352 -38.04 -25.94 13.51
C THR A 352 -37.86 -26.30 14.98
N VAL A 353 -37.70 -25.31 15.85
CA VAL A 353 -37.58 -25.53 17.30
C VAL A 353 -38.85 -26.15 17.88
N GLU A 354 -40.03 -25.63 17.52
CA GLU A 354 -41.31 -26.12 18.03
C GLU A 354 -41.60 -27.56 17.59
N GLN A 355 -41.31 -27.90 16.33
CA GLN A 355 -41.44 -29.27 15.84
C GLN A 355 -40.52 -30.24 16.58
N LYS A 356 -39.29 -29.82 16.91
CA LYS A 356 -38.29 -30.68 17.57
C LYS A 356 -38.49 -30.80 19.07
N LEU A 357 -38.93 -29.74 19.74
CA LEU A 357 -39.21 -29.76 21.18
C LEU A 357 -40.59 -30.34 21.48
N GLY A 358 -41.56 -30.23 20.57
CA GLY A 358 -42.83 -30.95 20.61
C GLY A 358 -43.66 -30.73 21.88
N PRO A 359 -44.38 -31.77 22.37
CA PRO A 359 -45.28 -31.67 23.53
C PRO A 359 -44.67 -31.12 24.82
N PRO A 360 -43.39 -31.40 25.17
CA PRO A 360 -42.71 -30.77 26.29
C PRO A 360 -42.75 -29.23 26.28
N LEU A 361 -42.59 -28.61 25.11
CA LEU A 361 -42.64 -27.16 24.98
C LEU A 361 -44.06 -26.62 25.22
N THR A 362 -45.08 -27.30 24.68
CA THR A 362 -46.49 -26.94 24.89
C THR A 362 -46.89 -27.04 26.35
N ALA A 363 -46.49 -28.11 27.04
CA ALA A 363 -46.75 -28.29 28.47
C ALA A 363 -46.06 -27.21 29.32
N TRP A 364 -44.84 -26.81 28.95
CA TRP A 364 -44.13 -25.72 29.61
C TRP A 364 -44.79 -24.36 29.37
N LYS A 365 -45.18 -24.04 28.12
CA LYS A 365 -45.91 -22.80 27.78
C LYS A 365 -47.23 -22.71 28.55
N ALA A 366 -47.96 -23.81 28.68
CA ALA A 366 -49.22 -23.86 29.45
C ALA A 366 -49.04 -23.52 30.94
N ARG A 367 -47.91 -23.91 31.55
CA ARG A 367 -47.56 -23.58 32.94
C ARG A 367 -47.12 -22.13 33.16
N LEU A 368 -46.79 -21.40 32.09
CA LEU A 368 -46.38 -19.99 32.15
C LEU A 368 -47.58 -19.04 32.07
N ILE A 369 -48.71 -19.52 31.57
CA ILE A 369 -49.96 -18.76 31.41
C ILE A 369 -50.92 -19.03 32.58
N SER A 370 -50.80 -20.18 33.24
CA SER A 370 -51.48 -20.49 34.51
C SER A 370 -50.78 -19.84 35.70
#